data_AF-A0A4Y5FAX7-F1
#
_entry.id   AF-A0A4Y5FAX7-F1
#
_cell.length_a   1.000
_cell.length_b   1.000
_cell.length_c   1.000
_cell.angle_alpha   90.00
_cell.angle_beta   90.00
_cell.angle_gamma   90.00
#
_symmetry.space_group_name_H-M   'P 1'
#
loop_
_entity.id
_entity.type
_entity.pdbx_description
1 polymer ?
#
loop_
_entity_poly.entity_id
_entity_poly.type
_entity_poly.pdbx_seq_one_letter_code
_entity_poly.pdbx_strand_id
1 'polypeptide(L)'
;CGLLEHFSHHIVVMVEAVKARKPQVECLISSLDNNIKSIGQQEEAVDSMIGQLKESQSTIQDCVSKYVSVLVEQLYAQRDSICKELSDFVQQQEKSYLSIKEAVHNHMDSAQSTKDFSRKVMEMGKDYEILQLEGMIQSHIKRLQDLIPAAEGKMPHLVIKEGLNKERVGKQMFQLKFEPHCNSSGNPPTVVVTDIKPEPQITVQTLAHMVPSV
;
A
#
# COMPACT_ATOMS: atom_id res chain seq x y z
N CYS A 1 79.82 -12.69 -47.94
CA CYS A 1 79.62 -12.73 -46.48
C CYS A 1 80.07 -14.04 -45.84
N GLY A 2 79.64 -15.22 -46.29
CA GLY A 2 80.01 -16.51 -45.66
C GLY A 2 81.52 -16.80 -45.53
N LEU A 3 82.32 -16.45 -46.54
CA LEU A 3 83.78 -16.68 -46.57
C LEU A 3 84.62 -15.60 -45.87
N LEU A 4 84.02 -14.49 -45.42
CA LEU A 4 84.74 -13.33 -44.87
C LEU A 4 84.21 -12.91 -43.50
N GLU A 5 82.94 -12.49 -43.42
CA GLU A 5 82.32 -11.93 -42.20
C GLU A 5 81.73 -13.00 -41.27
N HIS A 6 81.47 -14.19 -41.79
CA HIS A 6 80.85 -15.29 -41.05
C HIS A 6 81.71 -16.56 -41.07
N PHE A 7 83.02 -16.42 -41.32
CA PHE A 7 83.95 -17.53 -41.49
C PHE A 7 84.01 -18.49 -40.28
N SER A 8 83.86 -17.95 -39.05
CA SER A 8 83.82 -18.73 -37.81
C SER A 8 82.41 -19.11 -37.34
N HIS A 9 81.36 -18.66 -38.05
CA HIS A 9 79.99 -18.98 -37.68
C HIS A 9 79.63 -20.39 -38.13
N HIS A 10 78.72 -21.03 -37.39
CA HIS A 10 78.15 -22.30 -37.81
C HIS A 10 77.25 -22.07 -39.03
N ILE A 11 77.77 -22.35 -40.22
CA ILE A 11 77.07 -22.23 -41.50
C ILE A 11 76.47 -23.59 -41.85
N VAL A 12 75.14 -23.63 -41.97
CA VAL A 12 74.38 -24.83 -42.37
C VAL A 12 73.89 -24.64 -43.80
N VAL A 13 73.91 -25.71 -44.60
CA VAL A 13 73.38 -25.67 -45.96
C VAL A 13 71.86 -25.46 -45.90
N MET A 14 71.32 -24.59 -46.76
CA MET A 14 69.89 -24.21 -46.71
C MET A 14 68.94 -25.40 -46.70
N VAL A 15 69.22 -26.46 -47.47
CA VAL A 15 68.38 -27.66 -47.51
C VAL A 15 68.29 -28.37 -46.14
N GLU A 16 69.37 -28.39 -45.38
CA GLU A 16 69.43 -28.99 -44.04
C GLU A 16 68.76 -28.09 -43.00
N ALA A 17 68.96 -26.77 -43.10
CA ALA A 17 68.30 -25.79 -42.24
C ALA A 17 66.77 -25.81 -42.44
N VAL A 18 66.30 -25.92 -43.70
CA VAL A 18 64.88 -26.06 -44.04
C VAL A 18 64.35 -27.40 -43.54
N LYS A 19 65.06 -28.50 -43.75
CA LYS A 19 64.67 -29.84 -43.27
C LYS A 19 64.54 -29.88 -41.74
N ALA A 20 65.40 -29.17 -41.02
CA ALA A 20 65.36 -29.09 -39.55
C ALA A 20 64.26 -28.16 -39.02
N ARG A 21 64.01 -27.01 -39.70
CA ARG A 21 63.01 -26.03 -39.24
C ARG A 21 61.58 -26.37 -39.64
N LYS A 22 61.37 -27.06 -40.76
CA LYS A 22 60.02 -27.37 -41.27
C LYS A 22 59.15 -28.11 -40.23
N PRO A 23 59.62 -29.16 -39.52
CA PRO A 23 58.83 -29.81 -38.48
C PRO A 23 58.51 -28.88 -37.29
N GLN A 24 59.44 -27.99 -36.93
CA GLN A 24 59.21 -27.01 -35.85
C GLN A 24 58.09 -26.03 -36.22
N VAL A 25 58.08 -25.55 -37.47
CA VAL A 25 57.02 -24.67 -37.99
C VAL A 25 55.68 -25.40 -38.09
N GLU A 26 55.66 -26.65 -38.55
CA GLU A 26 54.44 -27.49 -38.57
C GLU A 26 53.88 -27.70 -37.15
N CYS A 27 54.75 -27.87 -36.15
CA CYS A 27 54.34 -27.99 -34.75
C CYS A 27 53.74 -26.68 -34.20
N LEU A 28 54.32 -25.53 -34.54
CA LEU A 28 53.78 -24.21 -34.20
C LEU A 28 52.42 -23.96 -34.86
N ILE A 29 52.25 -24.32 -36.14
CA ILE A 29 50.96 -24.22 -36.85
C ILE A 29 49.91 -25.10 -36.14
N SER A 30 50.25 -26.35 -35.82
CA SER A 30 49.35 -27.25 -35.11
C SER A 30 48.94 -26.71 -33.73
N SER A 31 49.88 -26.08 -33.01
CA SER A 31 49.59 -25.41 -31.73
C SER A 31 48.69 -24.20 -31.92
N LEU A 32 48.88 -23.41 -32.98
CA LEU A 32 48.04 -22.28 -33.30
C LEU A 32 46.61 -22.72 -33.65
N ASP A 33 46.45 -23.78 -34.45
CA ASP A 33 45.14 -24.36 -34.77
C ASP A 33 44.37 -24.80 -33.51
N ASN A 34 45.06 -25.41 -32.55
CA ASN A 34 44.47 -25.79 -31.27
C ASN A 34 44.04 -24.57 -30.45
N ASN A 35 44.86 -23.51 -30.42
CA ASN A 35 44.51 -22.27 -29.75
C ASN A 35 43.31 -21.59 -30.39
N ILE A 36 43.24 -21.52 -31.73
CA ILE A 36 42.11 -20.96 -32.46
C ILE A 36 40.82 -21.69 -32.11
N LYS A 37 40.84 -23.03 -32.09
CA LYS A 37 39.69 -23.84 -31.67
C LYS A 37 39.26 -23.55 -30.24
N SER A 38 40.22 -23.45 -29.31
CA SER A 38 39.93 -23.13 -27.91
C SER A 38 39.34 -21.72 -27.75
N ILE A 39 39.83 -20.74 -28.50
CA ILE A 39 39.29 -19.37 -28.48
C ILE A 39 37.86 -19.35 -29.03
N GLY A 40 37.60 -20.05 -30.14
CA GLY A 40 36.24 -20.14 -30.69
C GLY A 40 35.25 -20.78 -29.72
N GLN A 41 35.65 -21.84 -29.01
CA GLN A 41 34.82 -22.45 -27.96
C GLN A 41 34.55 -21.48 -26.80
N GLN A 42 35.55 -20.68 -26.42
CA GLN A 42 35.39 -19.67 -25.38
C GLN A 42 34.46 -18.53 -25.82
N GLU A 43 34.52 -18.11 -27.08
CA GLU A 43 33.62 -17.12 -27.68
C GLU A 43 32.17 -17.61 -27.64
N GLU A 44 31.89 -18.83 -28.10
CA GLU A 44 30.56 -19.44 -28.02
C GLU A 44 30.05 -19.55 -26.58
N ALA A 45 30.92 -19.88 -25.63
CA ALA A 45 30.57 -19.93 -24.22
C ALA A 45 30.22 -18.55 -23.66
N VAL A 46 30.96 -17.50 -24.05
CA VAL A 46 30.68 -16.11 -23.66
C VAL A 46 29.35 -15.64 -24.24
N ASP A 47 29.08 -15.93 -25.52
CA ASP A 47 27.80 -15.60 -26.15
C ASP A 47 26.62 -16.28 -25.45
N SER A 48 26.77 -17.54 -25.05
CA SER A 48 25.77 -18.26 -24.25
C SER A 48 25.54 -17.58 -22.89
N MET A 49 26.60 -17.18 -22.20
CA MET A 49 26.49 -16.47 -20.91
C MET A 49 25.79 -15.10 -21.07
N ILE A 50 26.08 -14.37 -22.14
CA ILE A 50 25.40 -13.10 -22.45
C ILE A 50 23.91 -13.33 -22.69
N GLY A 51 23.56 -14.40 -23.42
CA GLY A 51 22.17 -14.82 -23.65
C GLY A 51 21.42 -15.07 -22.33
N GLN A 52 21.99 -15.91 -21.46
CA GLN A 52 21.41 -16.24 -20.16
C GLN A 52 21.29 -15.02 -19.25
N LEU A 53 22.26 -14.11 -19.27
CA LEU A 53 22.21 -12.87 -18.49
C LEU A 53 21.04 -11.98 -18.93
N LYS A 54 20.84 -11.83 -20.24
CA LYS A 54 19.73 -11.04 -20.78
C LYS A 54 18.36 -11.67 -20.47
N GLU A 55 18.26 -12.99 -20.58
CA GLU A 55 17.05 -13.73 -20.21
C GLU A 55 16.73 -13.58 -18.71
N SER A 56 17.74 -13.73 -17.86
CA SER A 56 17.60 -13.52 -16.41
C SER A 56 17.18 -12.09 -16.11
N GLN A 57 17.76 -11.09 -16.77
CA GLN A 57 17.36 -9.69 -16.63
C GLN A 57 15.88 -9.50 -16.96
N SER A 58 15.44 -9.99 -18.12
CA SER A 58 14.04 -9.88 -18.56
C SER A 58 13.09 -10.54 -17.56
N THR A 59 13.45 -11.75 -17.09
CA THR A 59 12.63 -12.51 -16.13
C THR A 59 12.48 -11.76 -14.81
N ILE A 60 13.56 -11.17 -14.30
CA ILE A 60 13.53 -10.39 -13.06
C ILE A 60 12.67 -9.14 -13.24
N GLN A 61 12.82 -8.42 -14.36
CA GLN A 61 12.03 -7.23 -14.66
C GLN A 61 10.53 -7.56 -14.72
N ASP A 62 10.16 -8.64 -15.40
CA ASP A 62 8.77 -9.11 -15.47
C ASP A 62 8.23 -9.52 -14.10
N CYS A 63 9.03 -10.21 -13.29
CA CYS A 63 8.64 -10.63 -11.95
C CYS A 63 8.33 -9.41 -11.05
N VAL A 64 9.22 -8.42 -11.05
CA VAL A 64 9.04 -7.18 -10.28
C VAL A 64 7.81 -6.42 -10.77
N SER A 65 7.66 -6.26 -12.09
CA SER A 65 6.51 -5.55 -12.67
C SER A 65 5.18 -6.22 -12.28
N LYS A 66 5.08 -7.54 -12.46
CA LYS A 66 3.88 -8.31 -12.10
C LYS A 66 3.57 -8.20 -10.61
N TYR A 67 4.58 -8.31 -9.75
CA TYR A 67 4.38 -8.20 -8.31
C TYR A 67 3.84 -6.83 -7.90
N VAL A 68 4.42 -5.75 -8.45
CA VAL A 68 3.94 -4.38 -8.20
C VAL A 68 2.51 -4.19 -8.71
N SER A 69 2.18 -4.68 -9.90
CA SER A 69 0.81 -4.62 -10.43
C SER A 69 -0.19 -5.29 -9.50
N VAL A 70 0.12 -6.49 -8.99
CA VAL A 70 -0.75 -7.20 -8.04
C VAL A 70 -0.94 -6.41 -6.75
N LEU A 71 0.12 -5.78 -6.21
CA LEU A 71 0.00 -4.95 -5.01
C LEU A 71 -0.90 -3.73 -5.25
N VAL A 72 -0.76 -3.07 -6.40
CA VAL A 72 -1.58 -1.91 -6.77
C VAL A 72 -3.05 -2.32 -6.90
N GLU A 73 -3.33 -3.43 -7.57
CA GLU A 73 -4.69 -3.97 -7.68
C GLU A 73 -5.30 -4.30 -6.32
N GLN A 74 -4.52 -4.92 -5.41
CA GLN A 74 -4.97 -5.20 -4.05
C GLN A 74 -5.29 -3.93 -3.26
N LEU A 75 -4.49 -2.87 -3.42
CA LEU A 75 -4.74 -1.58 -2.76
C LEU A 75 -6.02 -0.92 -3.28
N TYR A 76 -6.25 -0.97 -4.60
CA TYR A 76 -7.49 -0.46 -5.19
C TYR A 76 -8.71 -1.26 -4.71
N ALA A 77 -8.62 -2.58 -4.64
CA ALA A 77 -9.69 -3.42 -4.11
C ALA A 77 -9.99 -3.11 -2.63
N GLN A 78 -8.97 -2.88 -1.80
CA GLN A 78 -9.15 -2.48 -0.40
C GLN A 78 -9.84 -1.11 -0.28
N ARG A 79 -9.40 -0.13 -1.08
CA ARG A 79 -10.03 1.19 -1.15
C ARG A 79 -11.52 1.05 -1.49
N ASP A 80 -11.83 0.33 -2.56
CA ASP A 80 -13.21 0.22 -3.06
C ASP A 80 -14.12 -0.48 -2.06
N SER A 81 -13.61 -1.54 -1.42
CA SER A 81 -14.34 -2.24 -0.36
C SER A 81 -14.69 -1.31 0.80
N ILE A 82 -13.73 -0.49 1.26
CA ILE A 82 -13.93 0.39 2.43
C ILE A 82 -14.82 1.59 2.09
N CYS A 83 -14.64 2.17 0.90
CA CYS A 83 -15.52 3.23 0.43
C CYS A 83 -16.97 2.74 0.33
N LYS A 84 -17.17 1.50 -0.14
CA LYS A 84 -18.49 0.88 -0.20
C LYS A 84 -19.06 0.66 1.20
N GLU A 85 -18.29 0.03 2.10
CA GLU A 85 -18.73 -0.22 3.48
C GLU A 85 -19.11 1.08 4.22
N LEU A 86 -18.32 2.15 4.04
CA LEU A 86 -18.60 3.46 4.60
C LEU A 86 -19.88 4.06 4.01
N SER A 87 -20.05 4.02 2.69
CA SER A 87 -21.25 4.53 2.02
C SER A 87 -22.50 3.79 2.48
N ASP A 88 -22.46 2.46 2.53
CA ASP A 88 -23.58 1.61 2.96
C ASP A 88 -23.96 1.93 4.41
N PHE A 89 -22.96 2.09 5.30
CA PHE A 89 -23.20 2.50 6.68
C PHE A 89 -23.86 3.88 6.79
N VAL A 90 -23.32 4.89 6.08
CA VAL A 90 -23.84 6.26 6.15
C VAL A 90 -25.27 6.32 5.64
N GLN A 91 -25.58 5.67 4.52
CA GLN A 91 -26.94 5.62 3.97
C GLN A 91 -27.91 4.94 4.94
N GLN A 92 -27.51 3.83 5.56
CA GLN A 92 -28.35 3.13 6.52
C GLN A 92 -28.59 3.96 7.79
N GLN A 93 -27.55 4.62 8.30
CA GLN A 93 -27.65 5.47 9.49
C GLN A 93 -28.49 6.73 9.21
N GLU A 94 -28.32 7.35 8.03
CA GLU A 94 -29.13 8.50 7.59
C GLU A 94 -30.61 8.13 7.53
N LYS A 95 -30.94 7.00 6.89
CA LYS A 95 -32.32 6.50 6.84
C LYS A 95 -32.90 6.30 8.24
N SER A 96 -32.13 5.72 9.16
CA SER A 96 -32.54 5.55 10.55
C SER A 96 -32.82 6.90 11.23
N TYR A 97 -31.95 7.88 11.06
CA TYR A 97 -32.14 9.21 11.63
C TYR A 97 -33.33 9.95 11.03
N LEU A 98 -33.59 9.82 9.73
CA LEU A 98 -34.77 10.38 9.10
C LEU A 98 -36.06 9.79 9.66
N SER A 99 -36.11 8.47 9.86
CA SER A 99 -37.27 7.81 10.49
C SER A 99 -37.47 8.24 11.95
N ILE A 100 -36.39 8.37 12.73
CA ILE A 100 -36.48 8.90 14.10
C ILE A 100 -36.98 10.34 14.10
N LYS A 101 -36.46 11.18 13.21
CA LYS A 101 -36.89 12.58 13.05
C LYS A 101 -38.37 12.68 12.69
N GLU A 102 -38.85 11.86 11.77
CA GLU A 102 -40.27 11.80 11.39
C GLU A 102 -41.15 11.38 12.57
N ALA A 103 -40.76 10.34 13.30
CA ALA A 103 -41.48 9.89 14.50
C ALA A 103 -41.56 11.00 15.55
N VAL A 104 -40.44 11.67 15.85
CA VAL A 104 -40.39 12.80 16.78
C VAL A 104 -41.30 13.94 16.32
N HIS A 105 -41.31 14.25 15.02
CA HIS A 105 -42.18 15.29 14.46
C HIS A 105 -43.67 14.94 14.62
N ASN A 106 -44.06 13.70 14.28
CA ASN A 106 -45.43 13.22 14.45
C ASN A 106 -45.88 13.25 15.93
N HIS A 107 -44.99 12.92 16.85
CA HIS A 107 -45.26 13.02 18.28
C HIS A 107 -45.43 14.46 18.76
N MET A 108 -44.60 15.38 18.25
CA MET A 108 -44.72 16.80 18.53
C MET A 108 -46.07 17.36 18.03
N ASP A 109 -46.47 17.03 16.80
CA ASP A 109 -47.74 17.47 16.22
C ASP A 109 -48.94 16.89 16.99
N SER A 110 -48.86 15.62 17.41
CA SER A 110 -49.89 15.00 18.24
C SER A 110 -50.00 15.66 19.62
N ALA A 111 -48.86 15.98 20.24
CA ALA A 111 -48.82 16.69 21.53
C ALA A 111 -49.40 18.10 21.42
N GLN A 112 -49.03 18.84 20.36
CA GLN A 112 -49.54 20.18 20.10
C GLN A 112 -51.06 20.16 19.82
N SER A 113 -51.54 19.22 19.01
CA SER A 113 -52.97 19.03 18.74
C SER A 113 -53.75 18.70 20.03
N THR A 114 -53.20 17.81 20.87
CA THR A 114 -53.81 17.44 22.16
C THR A 114 -53.90 18.65 23.08
N LYS A 115 -52.84 19.45 23.16
CA LYS A 115 -52.79 20.69 23.96
C LYS A 115 -53.83 21.71 23.48
N ASP A 116 -53.93 21.94 22.18
CA ASP A 116 -54.88 22.93 21.64
C ASP A 116 -56.33 22.48 21.80
N PHE A 117 -56.62 21.20 21.58
CA PHE A 117 -57.92 20.61 21.90
C PHE A 117 -58.25 20.76 23.39
N SER A 118 -57.31 20.41 24.26
CA SER A 118 -57.48 20.52 25.72
C SER A 118 -57.80 21.95 26.14
N ARG A 119 -57.10 22.95 25.57
CA ARG A 119 -57.39 24.36 25.81
C ARG A 119 -58.81 24.74 25.40
N LYS A 120 -59.27 24.26 24.24
CA LYS A 120 -60.63 24.51 23.73
C LYS A 120 -61.71 23.95 24.67
N VAL A 121 -61.51 22.74 25.19
CA VAL A 121 -62.42 22.09 26.16
C VAL A 121 -62.43 22.86 27.49
N MET A 122 -61.28 23.36 27.94
CA MET A 122 -61.23 24.20 29.15
C MET A 122 -61.98 25.53 29.00
N GLU A 123 -62.01 26.11 27.79
CA GLU A 123 -62.66 27.40 27.52
C GLU A 123 -64.18 27.28 27.28
N MET A 124 -64.63 26.22 26.59
CA MET A 124 -66.00 26.11 26.08
C MET A 124 -66.67 24.76 26.32
N GLY A 125 -65.99 23.82 26.98
CA GLY A 125 -66.52 22.48 27.25
C GLY A 125 -67.52 22.47 28.41
N LYS A 126 -68.25 21.36 28.53
CA LYS A 126 -69.12 21.09 29.67
C LYS A 126 -68.32 20.52 30.83
N ASP A 127 -68.82 20.68 32.06
CA ASP A 127 -68.14 20.22 33.29
C ASP A 127 -67.73 18.73 33.23
N TYR A 128 -68.57 17.85 32.67
CA TYR A 128 -68.22 16.42 32.55
C TYR A 128 -67.10 16.14 31.54
N GLU A 129 -66.93 16.98 30.52
CA GLU A 129 -65.87 16.86 29.50
C GLU A 129 -64.53 17.31 30.09
N ILE A 130 -64.57 18.36 30.92
CA ILE A 130 -63.42 18.84 31.69
C ILE A 130 -62.93 17.76 32.66
N LEU A 131 -63.84 17.09 33.38
CA LEU A 131 -63.48 16.00 34.30
C LEU A 131 -62.81 14.81 33.59
N GLN A 132 -63.21 14.51 32.35
CA GLN A 132 -62.58 13.42 31.57
C GLN A 132 -61.25 13.82 30.92
N LEU A 133 -61.02 15.12 30.73
CA LEU A 133 -59.84 15.64 30.04
C LEU A 133 -58.53 15.31 30.76
N GLU A 134 -58.53 15.31 32.11
CA GLU A 134 -57.34 15.02 32.92
C GLU A 134 -56.75 13.64 32.58
N GLY A 135 -57.58 12.60 32.59
CA GLY A 135 -57.15 11.23 32.29
C GLY A 135 -56.63 11.06 30.86
N MET A 136 -57.24 11.77 29.90
CA MET A 136 -56.79 11.77 28.51
C MET A 136 -55.42 12.42 28.34
N ILE A 137 -55.20 13.58 28.97
CA ILE A 137 -53.91 14.29 28.93
C ILE A 137 -52.83 13.44 29.61
N GLN A 138 -53.10 12.90 30.81
CA GLN A 138 -52.15 12.05 31.53
C GLN A 138 -51.75 10.81 30.71
N SER A 139 -52.72 10.17 30.05
CA SER A 139 -52.47 9.02 29.16
C SER A 139 -51.62 9.41 27.93
N HIS A 140 -51.84 10.59 27.36
CA HIS A 140 -51.03 11.08 26.23
C HIS A 140 -49.60 11.44 26.65
N ILE A 141 -49.43 12.14 27.78
CA ILE A 141 -48.11 12.45 28.35
C ILE A 141 -47.30 11.17 28.59
N LYS A 142 -47.91 10.16 29.19
CA LYS A 142 -47.23 8.89 29.46
C LYS A 142 -46.75 8.22 28.16
N ARG A 143 -47.61 8.17 27.13
CA ARG A 143 -47.23 7.62 25.82
C ARG A 143 -46.06 8.38 25.18
N LEU A 144 -46.05 9.71 25.26
CA LEU A 144 -44.94 10.50 24.72
C LEU A 144 -43.60 10.23 25.43
N GLN A 145 -43.64 9.99 26.75
CA GLN A 145 -42.44 9.67 27.54
C GLN A 145 -41.85 8.30 27.19
N ASP A 146 -42.70 7.33 26.85
CA ASP A 146 -42.28 5.96 26.51
C ASP A 146 -41.72 5.83 25.07
N LEU A 147 -41.89 6.85 24.22
CA LEU A 147 -41.71 6.74 22.77
C LEU A 147 -40.47 7.41 22.19
N ILE A 148 -39.70 8.19 22.95
CA ILE A 148 -38.50 8.86 22.42
C ILE A 148 -37.42 7.81 22.15
N PRO A 149 -37.17 7.40 20.89
CA PRO A 149 -36.16 6.40 20.61
C PRO A 149 -34.80 7.04 20.86
N ALA A 150 -33.97 6.41 21.70
CA ALA A 150 -32.59 6.86 21.86
C ALA A 150 -31.89 6.75 20.50
N ALA A 151 -31.36 7.86 19.99
CA ALA A 151 -30.49 7.83 18.83
C ALA A 151 -29.14 7.23 19.26
N GLU A 152 -29.01 5.91 19.20
CA GLU A 152 -27.72 5.23 19.35
C GLU A 152 -26.89 5.46 18.09
N GLY A 153 -26.30 6.65 17.99
CA GLY A 153 -25.47 7.05 16.86
C GLY A 153 -24.09 6.43 16.93
N LYS A 154 -23.80 5.48 16.02
CA LYS A 154 -22.42 5.07 15.73
C LYS A 154 -21.80 6.04 14.72
N MET A 155 -20.51 6.31 14.88
CA MET A 155 -19.73 7.17 14.00
C MET A 155 -18.61 6.35 13.35
N PRO A 156 -18.38 6.50 12.03
CA PRO A 156 -17.30 5.83 11.34
C PRO A 156 -15.95 6.42 11.73
N HIS A 157 -14.97 5.55 11.97
CA HIS A 157 -13.58 5.89 12.26
C HIS A 157 -12.67 5.02 11.41
N LEU A 158 -11.72 5.64 10.72
CA LEU A 158 -10.73 4.93 9.91
C LEU A 158 -9.40 4.88 10.66
N VAL A 159 -8.89 3.67 10.87
CA VAL A 159 -7.56 3.42 11.39
C VAL A 159 -6.67 2.94 10.26
N ILE A 160 -5.57 3.66 10.03
CA ILE A 160 -4.55 3.27 9.06
C ILE A 160 -3.41 2.61 9.83
N LYS A 161 -3.19 1.32 9.60
CA LYS A 161 -2.08 0.57 10.18
C LYS A 161 -0.89 0.68 9.25
N GLU A 162 0.03 1.59 9.56
CA GLU A 162 1.28 1.74 8.82
C GLU A 162 2.23 0.60 9.21
N GLY A 163 2.02 -0.56 8.58
CA GLY A 163 2.87 -1.72 8.77
C GLY A 163 4.13 -1.62 7.92
N LEU A 164 5.15 -0.88 8.39
CA LEU A 164 6.52 -0.95 7.85
C LEU A 164 7.21 -2.28 8.19
N ASN A 165 6.45 -3.36 8.37
CA ASN A 165 6.99 -4.71 8.49
C ASN A 165 7.15 -5.25 7.06
N LYS A 166 8.42 -5.36 6.66
CA LYS A 166 8.93 -5.81 5.35
C LYS A 166 8.33 -7.11 4.79
N GLU A 167 7.53 -7.83 5.58
CA GLU A 167 6.93 -9.12 5.22
C GLU A 167 5.42 -9.07 4.90
N ARG A 168 4.74 -7.92 5.08
CA ARG A 168 3.26 -7.84 4.97
C ARG A 168 2.74 -6.59 4.25
N VAL A 169 3.49 -6.07 3.28
CA VAL A 169 2.92 -5.10 2.33
C VAL A 169 1.74 -5.79 1.64
N GLY A 170 0.52 -5.30 1.89
CA GLY A 170 -0.73 -5.84 1.31
C GLY A 170 -1.74 -6.45 2.30
N LYS A 171 -1.41 -6.69 3.57
CA LYS A 171 -2.41 -7.19 4.55
C LYS A 171 -3.07 -6.05 5.34
N GLN A 172 -4.33 -5.75 5.00
CA GLN A 172 -5.28 -4.89 5.73
C GLN A 172 -4.65 -3.61 6.30
N MET A 173 -4.25 -2.70 5.40
CA MET A 173 -3.72 -1.38 5.76
C MET A 173 -4.78 -0.47 6.39
N PHE A 174 -6.02 -0.67 6.00
CA PHE A 174 -7.14 0.16 6.38
C PHE A 174 -8.13 -0.65 7.21
N GLN A 175 -8.51 -0.12 8.37
CA GLN A 175 -9.52 -0.72 9.23
C GLN A 175 -10.60 0.32 9.52
N LEU A 176 -11.78 0.11 8.94
CA LEU A 176 -12.97 0.90 9.25
C LEU A 176 -13.64 0.34 10.51
N LYS A 177 -14.04 1.24 11.41
CA LYS A 177 -14.74 0.92 12.67
C LYS A 177 -15.95 1.83 12.83
N PHE A 178 -16.98 1.33 13.52
CA PHE A 178 -18.18 2.09 13.83
C PHE A 178 -18.41 2.09 15.34
N GLU A 179 -18.06 3.19 15.98
CA GLU A 179 -18.05 3.31 17.45
C GLU A 179 -19.15 4.27 17.92
N PRO A 180 -19.81 4.02 19.07
CA PRO A 180 -20.81 4.93 19.62
C PRO A 180 -20.21 6.31 19.86
N HIS A 181 -20.88 7.36 19.38
CA HIS A 181 -20.43 8.71 19.66
C HIS A 181 -20.84 9.12 21.08
N CYS A 182 -19.87 9.21 22.01
CA CYS A 182 -20.10 9.85 23.30
C CYS A 182 -20.14 11.38 23.08
N ASN A 183 -21.31 11.97 23.24
CA ASN A 183 -21.52 13.43 23.24
C ASN A 183 -20.81 14.08 24.44
N SER A 184 -19.49 14.21 24.41
CA SER A 184 -18.74 15.02 25.37
C SER A 184 -17.72 15.98 24.74
N SER A 185 -17.56 15.99 23.42
CA SER A 185 -16.70 16.96 22.73
C SER A 185 -17.02 16.93 21.24
N GLY A 186 -17.47 18.06 20.68
CA GLY A 186 -17.86 18.20 19.27
C GLY A 186 -16.68 18.17 18.30
N ASN A 187 -15.90 17.09 18.32
CA ASN A 187 -14.82 16.89 17.36
C ASN A 187 -15.31 16.07 16.15
N PRO A 188 -14.96 16.47 14.92
CA PRO A 188 -15.30 15.75 13.68
C PRO A 188 -14.57 14.40 13.58
N PRO A 189 -14.96 13.51 12.64
CA PRO A 189 -14.32 12.21 12.44
C PRO A 189 -12.80 12.37 12.29
N THR A 190 -12.07 11.73 13.20
CA THR A 190 -10.61 11.84 13.29
C THR A 190 -9.96 10.70 12.53
N VAL A 191 -9.19 11.01 11.49
CA VAL A 191 -8.23 10.05 10.91
C VAL A 191 -7.07 9.96 11.88
N VAL A 192 -6.96 8.85 12.61
CA VAL A 192 -5.83 8.62 13.52
C VAL A 192 -4.75 7.87 12.74
N VAL A 193 -3.75 8.60 12.27
CA VAL A 193 -2.47 8.03 11.80
C VAL A 193 -1.64 7.73 13.04
N THR A 194 -1.29 6.48 13.27
CA THR A 194 -0.45 6.10 14.41
C THR A 194 1.03 6.28 14.05
N ASP A 195 1.59 7.42 14.50
CA ASP A 195 2.99 7.82 14.65
C ASP A 195 4.03 7.42 13.58
N ILE A 196 4.43 8.45 12.81
CA ILE A 196 5.75 8.59 12.20
C ILE A 196 6.78 8.68 13.34
N LYS A 197 7.53 7.62 13.57
CA LYS A 197 8.73 7.69 14.42
C LYS A 197 9.75 8.59 13.70
N PRO A 198 10.18 9.73 14.25
CA PRO A 198 11.23 10.52 13.63
C PRO A 198 12.52 9.69 13.60
N GLU A 199 13.13 9.58 12.43
CA GLU A 199 14.48 9.03 12.26
C GLU A 199 15.47 9.75 13.21
N PRO A 200 16.42 9.02 13.81
CA PRO A 200 17.49 9.66 14.56
C PRO A 200 18.37 10.45 13.59
N GLN A 201 18.52 11.75 13.86
CA GLN A 201 19.45 12.63 13.16
C GLN A 201 20.86 12.06 13.24
N ILE A 202 21.42 11.69 12.08
CA ILE A 202 22.84 11.37 11.94
C ILE A 202 23.61 12.68 12.15
N THR A 203 24.22 12.82 13.33
CA THR A 203 25.19 13.89 13.58
C THR A 203 26.49 13.49 12.91
N VAL A 204 26.79 14.11 11.76
CA VAL A 204 28.09 14.01 11.11
C VAL A 204 29.07 14.84 11.95
N GLN A 205 29.85 14.19 12.81
CA GLN A 205 31.03 14.79 13.40
C GLN A 205 32.12 14.85 12.33
N THR A 206 32.37 16.05 11.80
CA THR A 206 33.56 16.37 11.03
C THR A 206 34.78 16.29 11.96
N LEU A 207 35.53 15.20 11.89
CA LEU A 207 36.84 15.10 12.52
C LEU A 207 37.89 15.60 11.53
N ALA A 208 38.31 16.85 11.70
CA ALA A 208 39.52 17.37 11.07
C ALA A 208 40.72 16.66 11.71
N HIS A 209 41.45 15.86 10.95
CA HIS A 209 42.77 15.37 11.36
C HIS A 209 43.87 15.98 10.51
N MET A 210 44.84 16.50 11.25
CA MET A 210 45.99 17.27 10.84
C MET A 210 46.98 16.46 10.02
N VAL A 211 47.56 17.13 9.04
CA VAL A 211 48.83 16.78 8.40
C VAL A 211 49.96 16.90 9.41
N PRO A 212 50.91 15.95 9.46
CA PRO A 212 52.27 16.26 9.86
C PRO A 212 53.20 16.20 8.64
N SER A 213 53.90 17.29 8.44
CA SER A 213 55.13 17.36 7.64
C SER A 213 56.19 16.43 8.23
N VAL A 214 56.86 15.62 7.41
CA VAL A 214 58.28 15.69 6.99
C VAL A 214 58.47 14.75 5.81
#